data_AF-K6VRZ4-F1
#
_entry.id   AF-K6VRZ4-F1
#
_cell.length_a   1.000
_cell.length_b   1.000
_cell.length_c   1.000
_cell.angle_alpha   90.00
_cell.angle_beta   90.00
_cell.angle_gamma   90.00
#
_symmetry.space_group_name_H-M   'P 1'
#
loop_
_entity.id
_entity.type
_entity.pdbx_description
1 polymer ?
#
loop_
_entity_poly.entity_id
_entity_poly.type
_entity_poly.pdbx_seq_one_letter_code
_entity_poly.pdbx_strand_id
1 'polypeptide(L)' 'MTSIETTASTYITPGLASQHTLTPGQVAAMFNVNPKTVARWASSGILGSIRTPGGHRRFREEDVVALLNRRTH' A
#
# COMPACT_ATOMS: atom_id res chain seq x y z
N MET A 1 -18.69 35.02 12.56
CA MET A 1 -19.05 34.19 13.73
C MET A 1 -19.95 33.08 13.22
N THR A 2 -19.57 31.82 13.07
CA THR A 2 -18.37 31.07 13.46
C THR A 2 -18.27 29.90 12.48
N SER A 3 -17.06 29.62 12.01
CA SER A 3 -16.73 28.52 11.10
C SER A 3 -17.18 27.17 11.68
N ILE A 4 -17.84 26.35 10.87
CA ILE A 4 -18.07 24.94 11.21
C ILE A 4 -16.77 24.18 10.89
N GLU A 5 -16.07 23.79 11.96
CA GLU A 5 -14.90 22.92 11.88
C GLU A 5 -15.33 21.56 11.32
N THR A 6 -14.72 21.18 10.20
CA THR A 6 -14.83 19.83 9.66
C THR A 6 -14.13 18.88 10.62
N THR A 7 -14.85 18.35 11.60
CA THR A 7 -14.40 17.19 12.37
C THR A 7 -14.47 15.98 11.44
N ALA A 8 -13.42 15.78 10.65
CA ALA A 8 -13.25 14.57 9.86
C ALA A 8 -13.21 13.38 10.82
N SER A 9 -14.26 12.55 10.72
CA SER A 9 -14.46 11.32 11.49
C SER A 9 -13.18 10.50 11.59
N THR A 10 -12.67 10.33 12.81
CA THR A 10 -11.44 9.60 13.16
C THR A 10 -11.59 8.07 13.07
N TYR A 11 -12.71 7.56 12.54
CA TYR A 11 -12.95 6.11 12.43
C TYR A 11 -12.55 5.59 11.05
N ILE A 12 -11.44 4.85 10.99
CA ILE A 12 -11.08 4.07 9.81
C ILE A 12 -12.05 2.89 9.68
N THR A 13 -13.05 3.04 8.83
CA THR A 13 -13.90 1.92 8.40
C THR A 13 -13.08 0.98 7.50
N PRO A 14 -13.24 -0.35 7.59
CA PRO A 14 -12.51 -1.29 6.73
C PRO A 14 -12.65 -0.99 5.23
N GLY A 15 -13.78 -0.40 4.79
CA GLY A 15 -14.00 0.06 3.41
C GLY A 15 -13.16 1.26 2.97
N LEU A 16 -12.67 2.10 3.89
CA LEU A 16 -11.68 3.15 3.60
C LEU A 16 -10.25 2.59 3.64
N ALA A 17 -9.98 1.65 4.55
CA ALA A 17 -8.69 0.97 4.63
C ALA A 17 -8.39 0.08 3.41
N SER A 18 -9.40 -0.54 2.81
CA SER A 18 -9.25 -1.43 1.66
C SER A 18 -9.03 -0.69 0.34
N GLN A 19 -9.34 0.61 0.25
CA GLN A 19 -9.27 1.35 -1.01
C GLN A 19 -7.85 1.66 -1.51
N HIS A 20 -6.83 1.52 -0.66
CA HIS A 20 -5.45 1.91 -1.01
C HIS A 20 -4.41 0.83 -0.72
N THR A 21 -4.79 -0.45 -0.74
CA THR A 21 -3.82 -1.53 -0.50
C THR A 21 -3.85 -2.64 -1.55
N LEU A 22 -2.69 -2.85 -2.16
CA LEU A 22 -2.43 -3.81 -3.22
C LEU A 22 -1.98 -5.18 -2.68
N THR A 23 -2.33 -6.23 -3.41
CA THR A 23 -1.78 -7.58 -3.21
C THR A 23 -0.38 -7.71 -3.80
N PRO A 24 0.42 -8.72 -3.39
CA PRO A 24 1.72 -8.98 -4.01
C PRO A 24 1.61 -9.22 -5.52
N GLY A 25 0.51 -9.84 -5.98
CA GLY A 25 0.25 -10.10 -7.40
C GLY A 25 -0.01 -8.83 -8.19
N GLN A 26 -0.78 -7.89 -7.65
CA GLN A 26 -1.03 -6.59 -8.30
C GLN A 26 0.26 -5.77 -8.43
N VAL A 27 1.06 -5.69 -7.36
CA VAL A 27 2.36 -5.00 -7.42
C VAL A 27 3.30 -5.69 -8.42
N ALA A 28 3.32 -7.02 -8.45
CA ALA A 28 4.13 -7.77 -9.38
C ALA A 28 3.77 -7.47 -10.85
N ALA A 29 2.48 -7.37 -11.17
CA ALA A 29 2.01 -6.99 -12.49
C ALA A 29 2.45 -5.57 -12.88
N MET A 30 2.36 -4.60 -11.96
CA MET A 30 2.79 -3.20 -12.21
C MET A 30 4.29 -3.09 -12.50
N PHE A 31 5.11 -3.88 -11.82
CA PHE A 31 6.57 -3.90 -12.01
C PHE A 31 7.04 -4.88 -13.09
N ASN A 32 6.14 -5.67 -13.66
CA ASN A 32 6.43 -6.80 -14.55
C ASN A 32 7.49 -7.77 -13.96
N VAL A 33 7.28 -8.17 -12.70
CA VAL A 33 8.15 -9.11 -11.97
C VAL A 33 7.36 -10.28 -11.39
N ASN A 34 8.04 -11.26 -10.80
CA ASN A 34 7.39 -12.34 -10.06
C ASN A 34 6.90 -11.86 -8.66
N PRO A 35 5.73 -12.28 -8.16
CA PRO A 35 5.27 -11.97 -6.80
C PRO A 35 6.26 -12.33 -5.69
N LYS A 36 7.11 -13.36 -5.87
CA LYS A 36 8.18 -13.72 -4.94
C LYS A 36 9.25 -12.63 -4.85
N THR A 37 9.51 -11.91 -5.94
CA THR A 37 10.40 -10.74 -5.96
C THR A 37 9.82 -9.62 -5.09
N VAL A 38 8.52 -9.35 -5.21
CA VAL A 38 7.82 -8.37 -4.36
C VAL A 38 7.87 -8.77 -2.88
N ALA A 39 7.67 -10.06 -2.58
CA ALA A 39 7.81 -10.58 -1.22
C ALA A 39 9.24 -10.40 -0.67
N ARG A 40 10.27 -10.54 -1.53
CA ARG A 40 11.66 -10.27 -1.16
C ARG A 40 11.89 -8.79 -0.88
N TRP A 41 11.40 -7.88 -1.73
CA TRP A 41 11.49 -6.43 -1.47
C TRP A 41 10.87 -6.06 -0.12
N ALA A 42 9.75 -6.68 0.22
CA ALA A 42 9.07 -6.50 1.50
C ALA A 42 9.88 -7.04 2.70
N SER A 43 10.63 -8.13 2.53
CA SER A 43 11.53 -8.66 3.57
C SER A 43 12.83 -7.85 3.68
N SER A 44 13.29 -7.26 2.59
CA SER A 44 14.50 -6.44 2.52
C SER A 44 14.26 -4.97 2.88
N GLY A 45 13.02 -4.56 3.17
CA GLY A 45 12.67 -3.19 3.51
C GLY A 45 12.61 -2.21 2.33
N ILE A 46 12.72 -2.71 1.09
CA ILE A 46 12.64 -1.88 -0.14
C ILE A 46 11.23 -1.34 -0.35
N LEU A 47 10.21 -2.13 0.00
CA LEU A 47 8.81 -1.76 -0.10
C LEU A 47 8.08 -2.08 1.22
N GLY A 48 7.45 -1.08 1.82
CA GLY A 48 6.68 -1.24 3.04
C GLY A 48 5.53 -2.24 2.88
N SER A 49 5.29 -3.09 3.87
CA SER A 49 4.20 -4.08 3.82
C SER A 49 3.44 -4.18 5.12
N ILE A 50 2.12 -4.29 5.01
CA ILE A 50 1.20 -4.59 6.10
C ILE A 50 0.90 -6.08 6.05
N ARG A 51 0.98 -6.78 7.20
CA ARG A 51 0.55 -8.18 7.30
C ARG A 51 -0.91 -8.24 7.75
N THR A 52 -1.71 -9.03 7.05
CA THR A 52 -3.04 -9.38 7.52
C THR A 52 -2.95 -10.39 8.67
N PRO A 53 -4.03 -10.56 9.47
CA PRO A 53 -4.07 -11.62 10.49
C PRO A 53 -3.77 -13.03 9.93
N GLY A 54 -4.11 -13.30 8.67
CA GLY A 54 -3.79 -14.54 7.96
C GLY A 54 -2.36 -14.63 7.40
N GLY A 55 -1.49 -13.66 7.69
CA GLY A 55 -0.08 -13.67 7.28
C GLY A 55 0.22 -13.20 5.85
N HIS A 56 -0.81 -12.89 5.06
CA HIS A 56 -0.62 -12.36 3.71
C HIS A 56 -0.12 -10.92 3.76
N ARG A 57 0.74 -10.55 2.82
CA ARG A 57 1.23 -9.17 2.69
C ARG A 57 0.27 -8.32 1.86
N ARG A 58 0.19 -7.05 2.24
CA ARG A 58 -0.55 -5.99 1.57
C ARG A 58 0.37 -4.76 1.47
N PHE A 59 0.31 -4.06 0.35
CA PHE A 59 1.19 -2.95 0.02
C PHE A 59 0.40 -1.67 -0.18
N ARG A 60 0.81 -0.61 0.49
CA ARG A 60 0.22 0.72 0.31
C ARG A 60 0.40 1.18 -1.14
N GLU A 61 -0.67 1.65 -1.75
CA GLU A 61 -0.64 2.15 -3.13
C GLU A 61 0.37 3.30 -3.27
N GLU A 62 0.41 4.20 -2.31
CA GLU A 62 1.31 5.36 -2.30
C GLU A 62 2.80 4.96 -2.32
N ASP A 63 3.18 3.92 -1.58
CA ASP A 63 4.56 3.41 -1.53
C ASP A 63 4.94 2.75 -2.86
N VAL A 64 4.00 2.00 -3.46
CA VAL A 64 4.19 1.32 -4.75
C VAL A 64 4.38 2.33 -5.87
N VAL A 65 3.55 3.37 -5.92
CA VAL A 65 3.66 4.46 -6.90
C VAL A 65 4.96 5.24 -6.70
N ALA A 66 5.33 5.57 -5.46
CA ALA A 66 6.60 6.23 -5.18
C ALA A 66 7.80 5.40 -5.66
N LEU A 67 7.77 4.07 -5.49
CA LEU A 67 8.82 3.18 -5.98
C LEU A 67 8.86 3.09 -7.51
N LEU A 68 7.73 3.08 -8.20
CA LEU A 68 7.67 3.14 -9.67
C LEU A 68 8.33 4.41 -10.20
N ASN A 69 8.03 5.56 -9.58
CA ASN A 69 8.59 6.84 -9.98
C ASN A 69 10.10 6.90 -9.78
N ARG A 70 10.63 6.31 -8.70
CA ARG A 70 12.09 6.21 -8.47
C ARG A 70 12.84 5.40 -9.53
N ARG A 71 12.18 4.43 -10.19
CA ARG A 71 12.80 3.59 -11.23
C ARG A 71 12.92 4.30 -12.58
N THR A 72 12.11 5.32 -12.82
CA THR A 72 12.00 5.99 -14.12
C THR A 72 12.98 7.16 -14.28
N HIS A 73 13.84 7.41 -13.29
CA HIS A 73 14.92 8.39 -13.33
C HIS A 73 16.28 7.69 -13.36
#